data_AF-A0A6V7L2U2-F1
#
_entry.id   AF-A0A6V7L2U2-F1
#
_cell.length_a   1.000
_cell.length_b   1.000
_cell.length_c   1.000
_cell.angle_alpha   90.00
_cell.angle_beta   90.00
_cell.angle_gamma   90.00
#
_symmetry.space_group_name_H-M   'P 1'
#
loop_
_entity.id
_entity.type
_entity.pdbx_description
1 polymer ?
#
loop_
_entity_poly.entity_id
_entity_poly.type
_entity_poly.pdbx_seq_one_letter_code
_entity_poly.pdbx_strand_id
1 'polypeptide(L)' 'LVTRKNGDIQIDGFNPSAEEADEGTDEAVESGVDVVLNHRLQETYAFGDKKSYTLYLKDFMK' A
#
# COMPACT_ATOMS: atom_id res chain seq x y z
N LEU A 1 -8.30 8.18 -7.25
CA LEU A 1 -7.11 7.31 -7.18
C LEU A 1 -5.90 8.22 -7.09
N VAL A 2 -5.00 7.94 -6.16
CA VAL A 2 -3.74 8.69 -5.98
C VAL A 2 -2.63 7.87 -6.61
N THR A 3 -1.75 8.55 -7.33
CA THR A 3 -0.58 7.96 -7.99
C THR A 3 0.66 8.40 -7.23
N ARG A 4 1.54 7.46 -6.86
CA ARG A 4 2.77 7.72 -6.11
C ARG A 4 3.94 7.02 -6.77
N LYS A 5 5.10 7.67 -6.77
CA LYS A 5 6.36 7.05 -7.18
C LYS A 5 6.95 6.30 -5.99
N ASN A 6 7.31 5.04 -6.19
CA ASN A 6 8.01 4.26 -5.18
C ASN A 6 9.38 4.88 -4.95
N GLY A 7 9.70 5.20 -3.69
CA GLY A 7 10.97 5.84 -3.33
C GLY A 7 10.91 7.37 -3.28
N ASP A 8 9.79 8.01 -3.64
CA ASP A 8 9.54 9.44 -3.36
C ASP A 8 9.13 9.65 -1.90
N ILE A 9 9.92 9.04 -1.01
CA ILE A 9 9.83 9.18 0.44
C ILE A 9 11.10 9.93 0.82
N GLN A 10 10.96 11.25 0.98
CA GLN A 10 12.06 12.12 1.40
C GLN A 10 12.38 11.87 2.87
N ILE A 11 13.23 10.87 3.11
CA ILE A 11 13.92 10.65 4.38
C ILE A 11 15.38 11.00 4.14
N ASP A 12 15.89 12.02 4.85
CA ASP A 12 17.26 12.47 4.72
C ASP A 12 18.24 11.29 4.89
N GLY A 13 19.06 11.05 3.87
CA GLY A 13 20.07 9.97 3.86
C GLY A 13 19.53 8.56 3.56
N PHE A 14 18.24 8.37 3.31
CA PHE A 14 17.68 7.06 2.95
C PHE A 14 18.05 6.63 1.52
N ASN A 15 18.37 7.60 0.65
CA ASN A 15 18.89 7.34 -0.69
C ASN A 15 20.21 8.09 -0.93
N PRO A 16 21.35 7.57 -0.44
CA PRO A 16 22.67 8.17 -0.68
C PRO A 16 23.06 8.23 -2.17
N SER A 17 22.42 7.43 -3.03
CA SER A 17 22.64 7.42 -4.48
C SER A 17 21.87 8.51 -5.22
N ALA A 18 20.99 9.26 -4.55
CA ALA A 18 20.19 10.32 -5.16
C ALA A 18 21.00 11.54 -5.64
N GLU A 19 22.29 11.62 -5.28
CA GLU A 19 23.20 12.67 -5.77
C GLU A 19 23.86 12.32 -7.12
N GLU A 20 23.73 11.09 -7.61
CA GLU A 20 24.15 10.72 -8.96
C GLU A 20 23.02 11.00 -9.96
N ALA A 21 23.38 11.48 -11.15
CA ALA A 21 22.43 11.92 -12.16
C ALA A 21 21.40 10.81 -12.50
N ASP A 22 20.15 11.22 -12.71
CA ASP A 22 19.01 10.39 -13.08
C ASP A 22 19.39 9.31 -14.12
N GLU A 23 19.56 8.06 -13.66
CA GLU A 23 20.01 6.93 -14.48
C GLU A 23 18.95 6.46 -15.50
N GLY A 24 17.85 7.20 -15.69
CA GLY A 24 16.83 6.87 -16.71
C GLY A 24 16.18 5.51 -16.49
N THR A 25 16.16 5.03 -15.25
CA THR A 25 15.57 3.75 -14.87
C THR A 25 14.06 3.91 -14.74
N ASP A 26 13.30 2.86 -15.09
CA ASP A 26 11.84 2.87 -15.03
C ASP A 26 11.33 3.26 -13.63
N GLU A 27 10.61 4.37 -13.55
CA GLU A 27 9.98 4.82 -12.31
C GLU A 27 8.88 3.82 -11.92
N ALA A 28 9.05 3.15 -10.79
CA ALA A 28 8.00 2.31 -10.24
C ALA A 28 6.88 3.19 -9.68
N VAL A 29 5.72 3.18 -10.32
CA VAL A 29 4.55 3.99 -9.95
C VAL A 29 3.42 3.09 -9.46
N GLU A 30 2.89 3.37 -8.26
CA GLU A 30 1.70 2.71 -7.72
C GLU A 30 0.51 3.67 -7.75
N SER A 31 -0.64 3.20 -8.24
CA SER A 31 -1.89 3.95 -8.21
C SER A 31 -2.96 3.20 -7.42
N GLY A 32 -3.60 3.88 -6.48
CA GLY A 32 -4.52 3.23 -5.54
C GLY A 32 -5.42 4.20 -4.79
N VAL A 33 -6.23 3.65 -3.87
CA VAL A 33 -7.04 4.45 -2.95
C VAL A 33 -6.11 5.01 -1.87
N ASP A 34 -6.22 6.31 -1.60
CA ASP A 34 -5.32 7.01 -0.67
C ASP A 34 -5.27 6.35 0.73
N VAL A 35 -6.43 5.97 1.26
CA VAL A 35 -6.53 5.28 2.56
C VAL A 35 -5.79 3.94 2.55
N VAL A 36 -5.90 3.17 1.46
CA VAL A 36 -5.24 1.87 1.30
C VAL A 36 -3.71 2.05 1.24
N LEU A 37 -3.24 2.99 0.43
CA LEU A 37 -1.82 3.28 0.25
C LEU A 37 -1.18 3.84 1.54
N ASN A 38 -1.87 4.74 2.25
CA ASN A 38 -1.36 5.35 3.49
C ASN A 38 -1.29 4.38 4.67
N HIS A 39 -2.26 3.49 4.80
CA HIS A 39 -2.35 2.58 5.95
C HIS A 39 -1.83 1.18 5.62
N ARG A 40 -1.24 0.99 4.43
CA ARG A 40 -0.72 -0.30 3.94
C ARG A 40 -1.77 -1.41 4.04
N LEU A 41 -3.02 -1.09 3.71
CA LEU A 41 -4.12 -2.03 3.81
C LEU A 41 -3.96 -3.15 2.77
N GLN A 42 -4.38 -4.36 3.13
CA GLN A 42 -4.35 -5.52 2.24
C GLN A 42 -5.77 -6.05 2.03
N GLU A 43 -6.03 -6.57 0.82
CA GLU A 43 -7.29 -7.26 0.53
C GLU A 43 -7.41 -8.50 1.43
N THR A 44 -8.56 -8.64 2.08
CA THR A 44 -8.85 -9.81 2.90
C THR A 44 -9.45 -10.93 2.06
N TYR A 45 -8.71 -12.03 1.94
CA TYR A 45 -9.21 -13.28 1.34
C TYR A 45 -9.67 -14.29 2.40
N ALA A 46 -9.83 -13.86 3.66
CA ALA A 46 -10.11 -14.73 4.79
C ALA A 46 -11.53 -15.34 4.80
N PHE A 47 -12.45 -14.82 3.98
CA PHE A 47 -13.84 -15.27 3.94
C PHE A 47 -14.17 -15.92 2.60
N GLY A 48 -14.12 -17.25 2.57
CA GLY A 48 -14.46 -18.04 1.38
C GLY A 48 -15.96 -18.11 1.07
N ASP A 49 -16.82 -17.75 2.03
CA ASP A 49 -18.27 -17.83 1.88
C ASP A 49 -19.01 -16.80 2.76
N LYS A 50 -20.27 -16.52 2.43
CA LYS A 50 -21.07 -15.54 3.18
C LYS A 50 -21.29 -15.94 4.65
N LYS A 51 -21.35 -17.23 4.99
CA LYS A 51 -21.62 -17.66 6.36
C LYS A 51 -20.42 -17.36 7.26
N SER A 52 -19.20 -17.65 6.81
CA SER A 52 -17.98 -17.35 7.58
C SER A 52 -17.83 -15.86 7.88
N TYR A 53 -18.15 -14.97 6.93
CA TYR A 53 -18.18 -13.53 7.18
C TYR A 53 -19.20 -13.13 8.26
N THR A 54 -20.42 -13.66 8.18
CA THR A 54 -21.47 -13.34 9.18
C THR A 54 -21.15 -13.86 10.58
N LEU A 55 -20.42 -14.98 10.68
CA LEU A 55 -19.98 -15.53 11.97
C LEU A 55 -18.93 -14.61 12.60
N TYR A 56 -17.92 -14.22 11.82
CA TYR A 56 -16.91 -13.26 12.26
C TYR A 56 -17.53 -11.93 12.71
N LEU A 57 -18.49 -11.39 11.95
CA LEU A 57 -19.18 -10.15 12.33
C LEU A 57 -19.88 -10.28 13.69
N LYS A 58 -20.54 -11.42 13.94
CA LYS A 58 -21.21 -11.69 15.21
C LYS A 58 -20.22 -11.76 16.38
N ASP A 59 -19.06 -12.38 16.17
CA ASP A 59 -18.03 -12.47 17.19
C ASP A 59 -17.33 -11.14 17.44
N PHE A 60 -17.11 -10.33 16.40
CA PHE A 60 -16.54 -8.99 16.50
C PHE A 60 -17.46 -7.99 17.23
N MET A 61 -18.78 -8.15 17.09
CA MET A 61 -19.77 -7.30 17.76
C MET A 61 -20.01 -7.63 19.24
N LYS A 62 -19.41 -8.70 19.76
CA LYS A 62 -19.44 -9.02 21.19
C LYS A 62 -18.50 -8.10 21.96
#